data_AF-Q8H236-F1
#
_entry.id   AF-Q8H236-F1
#
_cell.length_a   1.000
_cell.length_b   1.000
_cell.length_c   1.000
_cell.angle_alpha   90.00
_cell.angle_beta   90.00
_cell.angle_gamma   90.00
#
_symmetry.space_group_name_H-M   'P 1'
#
loop_
_entity.id
_entity.type
_entity.pdbx_description
1 polymer ?
#
loop_
_entity_poly.entity_id
_entity_poly.type
_entity_poly.pdbx_seq_one_letter_code
_entity_poly.pdbx_strand_id
1 'polypeptide(L)' 'MKTDVLASLVATAAAFAPAKQASTSTALNNAFESELGAQPPLGFFDPFGLLSGDATEERFERLRYVEIKHGRIS' A
#
# COMPACT_ATOMS: atom_id res chain seq x y z
N MET A 1 -23.98 -47.40 7.28
CA MET A 1 -23.59 -47.93 5.95
C MET A 1 -23.84 -46.98 4.79
N LYS A 2 -24.95 -46.20 4.72
CA LYS A 2 -25.21 -45.27 3.60
C LYS A 2 -24.98 -43.79 3.95
N THR A 3 -24.94 -43.46 5.23
CA THR A 3 -24.73 -42.09 5.75
C THR A 3 -23.27 -41.72 5.93
N ASP A 4 -22.38 -42.72 6.04
CA ASP A 4 -20.97 -42.52 6.39
C ASP A 4 -20.13 -42.02 5.20
N VAL A 5 -20.57 -42.31 3.97
CA VAL A 5 -19.90 -41.88 2.72
C VAL A 5 -20.18 -40.40 2.41
N LEU A 6 -21.31 -39.85 2.87
CA LEU A 6 -21.69 -38.47 2.60
C LEU A 6 -20.89 -37.47 3.46
N ALA A 7 -20.49 -37.86 4.67
CA ALA A 7 -19.72 -37.02 5.58
C ALA A 7 -18.25 -36.82 5.12
N SER A 8 -17.63 -37.84 4.51
CA SER A 8 -16.24 -37.75 4.03
C SER A 8 -16.10 -36.85 2.79
N LEU A 9 -17.14 -36.73 1.96
CA LEU A 9 -17.17 -35.87 0.78
C LEU A 9 -17.24 -34.38 1.13
N VAL A 10 -17.93 -34.01 2.20
CA VAL A 10 -18.05 -32.62 2.65
C VAL A 10 -16.77 -32.17 3.36
N ALA A 11 -16.12 -33.08 4.10
CA ALA A 11 -14.85 -32.81 4.77
C ALA A 11 -13.70 -32.49 3.78
N THR A 12 -13.74 -33.04 2.57
CA THR A 12 -12.74 -32.78 1.53
C THR A 12 -12.93 -31.43 0.83
N ALA A 13 -14.17 -30.92 0.74
CA ALA A 13 -14.45 -29.64 0.09
C ALA A 13 -14.01 -28.41 0.92
N ALA A 14 -14.09 -28.48 2.24
CA ALA A 14 -13.72 -27.36 3.12
C ALA A 14 -12.20 -27.10 3.18
N ALA A 15 -11.37 -28.13 2.92
CA ALA A 15 -9.91 -28.01 2.96
C ALA A 15 -9.32 -27.27 1.73
N PHE A 16 -10.11 -27.06 0.68
CA PHE A 16 -9.72 -26.35 -0.54
C PHE A 16 -10.39 -24.99 -0.71
N ALA A 17 -11.04 -24.46 0.32
CA ALA A 17 -11.56 -23.10 0.28
C ALA A 17 -10.38 -22.09 0.21
N PRO A 18 -10.38 -21.14 -0.74
CA PRO A 18 -9.32 -20.14 -0.84
C PRO A 18 -9.27 -19.33 0.46
N ALA A 19 -8.14 -19.40 1.16
CA ALA A 19 -7.91 -18.58 2.35
C ALA A 19 -8.03 -17.10 1.95
N LYS A 20 -8.85 -16.34 2.67
CA LYS A 20 -8.93 -14.89 2.47
C LYS A 20 -7.57 -14.30 2.86
N GLN A 21 -6.79 -13.92 1.86
CA GLN A 21 -5.54 -13.18 2.05
C GLN A 21 -5.90 -11.85 2.72
N ALA A 22 -5.60 -11.72 4.01
CA ALA A 22 -5.77 -10.44 4.71
C ALA A 22 -4.80 -9.44 4.07
N SER A 23 -5.32 -8.35 3.49
CA SER A 23 -4.47 -7.27 3.00
C SER A 23 -3.92 -6.53 4.22
N THR A 24 -2.65 -6.77 4.54
CA THR A 24 -1.94 -6.00 5.56
C THR A 24 -1.69 -4.61 5.00
N SER A 25 -2.52 -3.62 5.37
CA SER A 25 -2.24 -2.22 5.09
C SER A 25 -1.08 -1.78 5.98
N THR A 26 0.10 -1.57 5.38
CA THR A 26 1.26 -1.02 6.08
C THR A 26 0.95 0.43 6.47
N ALA A 27 0.96 0.73 7.77
CA ALA A 27 0.64 2.03 8.35
C ALA A 27 1.69 3.14 8.05
N LEU A 28 2.52 2.99 7.00
CA LEU A 28 3.54 3.98 6.61
C LEU A 28 3.07 4.98 5.56
N ASN A 29 1.83 4.85 5.05
CA ASN A 29 1.32 5.72 3.98
C ASN A 29 1.09 7.19 4.39
N ASN A 30 1.34 7.57 5.65
CA ASN A 30 0.91 8.87 6.19
C ASN A 30 2.04 9.82 6.64
N ALA A 31 3.32 9.47 6.42
CA ALA A 31 4.44 10.26 6.97
C ALA A 31 4.62 11.63 6.30
N PHE A 32 4.25 11.78 5.02
CA PHE A 32 4.56 12.97 4.22
C PHE A 32 3.33 13.80 3.79
N GLU A 33 2.14 13.47 4.30
CA GLU A 33 0.91 14.17 3.90
C GLU A 33 0.81 15.60 4.46
N SER A 34 1.47 15.86 5.58
CA SER A 34 1.52 17.17 6.24
C SER A 34 2.69 18.05 5.78
N GLU A 35 3.50 17.59 4.84
CA GLU A 35 4.67 18.31 4.37
C GLU A 35 4.33 19.47 3.43
N LEU A 36 5.24 20.44 3.36
CA LEU A 36 5.09 21.63 2.52
C LEU A 36 4.97 21.23 1.04
N GLY A 37 3.85 21.61 0.42
CA GLY A 37 3.55 21.33 -0.99
C GLY A 37 2.26 20.54 -1.19
N ALA A 38 1.82 19.78 -0.19
CA ALA A 38 0.51 19.13 -0.20
C ALA A 38 -0.60 20.18 -0.05
N GLN A 39 -1.28 20.52 -1.15
CA GLN A 39 -2.30 21.57 -1.18
C GLN A 39 -3.63 21.03 -1.75
N PRO A 40 -4.80 21.50 -1.26
CA PRO A 40 -6.07 21.20 -1.89
C PRO A 40 -6.11 21.70 -3.34
N PRO A 41 -6.80 20.99 -4.27
CA PRO A 41 -7.67 19.83 -4.06
C PRO A 41 -6.96 18.47 -4.03
N LEU A 42 -5.67 18.42 -4.38
CA LEU A 42 -4.95 17.16 -4.57
C LEU A 42 -4.38 16.58 -3.28
N GLY A 43 -4.01 17.43 -2.32
CA GLY A 43 -3.35 16.99 -1.09
C GLY A 43 -1.99 16.35 -1.39
N PHE A 44 -1.70 15.22 -0.75
CA PHE A 44 -0.50 14.44 -1.01
C PHE A 44 -0.60 13.72 -2.36
N PHE A 45 0.34 14.02 -3.26
CA PHE A 45 0.33 13.49 -4.63
C PHE A 45 1.58 12.65 -4.92
N ASP A 46 1.43 11.33 -4.81
CA ASP A 46 2.44 10.36 -5.22
C ASP A 46 1.80 9.16 -5.98
N PRO A 47 1.46 9.33 -7.27
CA PRO A 47 0.80 8.28 -8.05
C PRO A 47 1.75 7.11 -8.40
N PHE A 48 3.06 7.31 -8.28
CA PHE A 48 4.07 6.32 -8.67
C PHE A 48 4.73 5.64 -7.47
N GLY A 49 4.30 5.94 -6.25
CA GLY A 49 4.86 5.37 -5.03
C GLY A 49 6.33 5.71 -4.85
N LEU A 50 6.77 6.89 -5.31
CA LEU A 50 8.13 7.38 -5.11
C LEU A 50 8.48 7.46 -3.62
N LEU A 51 7.52 7.73 -2.75
CA LEU A 51 7.70 7.78 -1.30
C LEU A 51 7.09 6.58 -0.57
N SER A 52 6.75 5.50 -1.30
CA SER A 52 6.25 4.26 -0.72
C SER A 52 7.37 3.32 -0.28
N GLY A 53 7.17 2.59 0.82
CA GLY A 53 8.10 1.55 1.30
C GLY A 53 9.32 2.11 2.04
N ASP A 54 10.52 1.82 1.54
CA ASP A 54 11.81 2.21 2.13
C ASP A 54 12.18 3.68 1.89
N ALA A 55 11.18 4.57 1.83
CA ALA A 55 11.43 5.99 1.63
C ALA A 55 12.05 6.59 2.89
N THR A 56 13.34 6.88 2.83
CA THR A 56 14.06 7.59 3.89
C THR A 56 13.83 9.09 3.82
N GLU A 57 13.97 9.76 4.96
CA GLU A 57 13.94 11.23 5.06
C GLU A 57 14.92 11.89 4.08
N GLU A 58 16.15 11.38 3.99
CA GLU A 58 17.18 11.89 3.07
C GLU A 58 16.73 11.84 1.60
N ARG A 59 16.00 10.80 1.21
CA ARG A 59 15.47 10.67 -0.15
C ARG A 59 14.37 11.69 -0.40
N PHE A 60 13.49 11.91 0.58
CA PHE A 60 12.45 12.94 0.52
C PHE A 60 13.07 14.34 0.38
N GLU A 61 14.05 14.67 1.22
CA GLU A 61 14.75 15.97 1.16
C GLU A 61 15.44 16.21 -0.19
N ARG A 62 16.08 15.17 -0.75
CA ARG A 62 16.71 15.26 -2.07
C ARG A 62 15.68 15.50 -3.17
N LEU A 63 14.54 14.81 -3.14
CA LEU A 63 13.47 15.01 -4.12
C LEU A 63 12.90 16.42 -4.02
N ARG A 64 12.69 16.94 -2.80
CA ARG A 64 12.23 18.31 -2.56
C ARG A 64 13.23 19.36 -3.05
N TYR A 65 14.53 19.14 -2.84
CA TYR A 65 15.56 20.03 -3.37
C TYR A 65 15.55 20.06 -4.90
N VAL A 66 15.41 18.90 -5.54
CA VAL A 66 15.31 18.78 -6.99
C VAL A 66 14.07 19.51 -7.51
N GLU A 67 12.91 19.33 -6.89
CA GLU A 67 11.66 20.02 -7.22
C GLU A 67 11.83 21.54 -7.18
N ILE A 68 12.32 22.08 -6.06
CA ILE A 68 12.53 23.53 -5.88
C ILE A 68 13.51 24.07 -6.93
N LYS A 69 14.59 23.34 -7.20
CA LYS A 69 15.58 23.76 -8.21
C LYS A 69 14.95 23.82 -9.61
N HIS A 70 14.17 22.81 -10.01
CA HIS A 70 13.50 22.80 -11.31
C HIS A 70 12.46 23.93 -11.43
N GLY A 71 11.70 24.18 -10.37
CA GLY A 71 10.73 25.28 -10.33
C GLY A 71 11.38 26.68 -10.42
N ARG A 72 12.64 26.83 -9.99
CA ARG A 72 13.37 28.12 -10.02
C ARG A 72 14.18 28.36 -11.29
N ILE A 73 14.55 27.31 -12.03
CA ILE A 73 15.41 27.40 -13.22
C ILE A 73 14.58 27.44 -14.52
N SER A 74 13.33 26.97 -14.49
CA SER A 74 12.43 26.90 -15.67
C SER A 74 12.34 28.22 -16.45
#